data_AF-A0A174IKV2-F1
#
_entry.id   AF-A0A174IKV2-F1
#
_cell.length_a   1.000
_cell.length_b   1.000
_cell.length_c   1.000
_cell.angle_alpha   90.00
_cell.angle_beta   90.00
_cell.angle_gamma   90.00
#
_symmetry.space_group_name_H-M   'P 1'
#
loop_
_entity.id
_entity.type
_entity.pdbx_description
1 polymer ?
#
loop_
_entity_poly.entity_id
_entity_poly.type
_entity_poly.pdbx_seq_one_letter_code
_entity_poly.pdbx_strand_id
1 'polypeptide(L)'
;MKDVLMQTYIIALPILLGYIVWLLQEQKKKQVQDAKERDERIAEERKKRDANSAGTMLLLRVQLIEYHGKYMKLGKIPSYAYENFCEMYEAYHRLGGNGMITKMKQEIEELHLKQKGE
;
A
#
# COMPACT_ATOMS: atom_id res chain seq x y z
N MET A 1 -64.46 11.59 -27.62
CA MET A 1 -63.18 10.91 -27.99
C MET A 1 -61.97 11.60 -27.37
N LYS A 2 -61.79 12.92 -27.56
CA LYS A 2 -60.66 13.68 -26.98
C LYS A 2 -60.62 13.65 -25.44
N ASP A 3 -61.77 13.71 -24.77
CA ASP A 3 -61.82 13.70 -23.29
C ASP A 3 -61.41 12.36 -22.69
N VAL A 4 -61.80 11.24 -23.32
CA VAL A 4 -61.38 9.89 -22.90
C VAL A 4 -59.87 9.71 -23.09
N LEU A 5 -59.31 10.19 -24.22
CA LEU A 5 -57.87 10.21 -24.46
C LEU A 5 -57.11 11.02 -23.40
N MET A 6 -57.59 12.23 -23.07
CA MET A 6 -56.98 13.07 -22.03
C MET A 6 -57.06 12.47 -20.63
N GLN A 7 -58.20 11.86 -20.26
CA GLN A 7 -58.33 11.18 -18.96
C GLN A 7 -57.37 10.00 -18.82
N THR A 8 -57.22 9.17 -19.85
CA THR A 8 -56.26 8.06 -19.81
C THR A 8 -54.81 8.54 -19.71
N TYR A 9 -54.45 9.63 -20.40
CA TYR A 9 -53.14 10.24 -20.30
C TYR A 9 -52.85 10.79 -18.89
N ILE A 10 -53.82 11.47 -18.28
CA ILE A 10 -53.69 12.02 -16.92
C ILE A 10 -53.45 10.91 -15.89
N ILE A 11 -54.04 9.73 -16.08
CA ILE A 11 -53.85 8.57 -15.18
C ILE A 11 -52.55 7.83 -15.47
N ALA A 12 -52.19 7.63 -16.75
CA ALA A 12 -51.01 6.87 -17.13
C ALA A 12 -49.69 7.60 -16.89
N LEU A 13 -49.65 8.93 -17.10
CA LEU A 13 -48.46 9.74 -16.94
C LEU A 13 -47.81 9.66 -15.54
N PRO A 14 -48.54 9.83 -14.41
CA PRO A 14 -47.94 9.73 -13.07
C PRO A 14 -47.43 8.32 -12.75
N ILE A 15 -48.07 7.27 -13.28
CA ILE A 15 -47.61 5.87 -13.11
C ILE A 15 -46.26 5.68 -13.81
N LEU A 16 -46.15 6.13 -15.06
CA LEU A 16 -44.90 6.07 -15.83
C LEU A 16 -43.79 6.89 -15.18
N LEU A 17 -44.08 8.12 -14.75
CA LEU A 17 -43.12 8.97 -14.04
C LEU A 17 -42.67 8.34 -12.72
N GLY A 18 -43.60 7.76 -11.96
CA GLY A 18 -43.29 7.05 -10.71
C GLY A 18 -42.33 5.88 -10.93
N TYR A 19 -42.53 5.09 -11.99
CA TYR A 19 -41.63 4.00 -12.34
C TYR A 19 -40.23 4.49 -12.72
N ILE A 20 -40.12 5.56 -13.51
CA ILE A 20 -38.84 6.16 -13.89
C ILE A 20 -38.10 6.68 -12.65
N VAL A 21 -38.78 7.38 -11.75
CA VAL A 21 -38.19 7.88 -10.49
C VAL A 21 -37.70 6.73 -9.62
N TRP A 22 -38.50 5.68 -9.47
CA TRP A 22 -38.11 4.48 -8.73
C TRP A 22 -36.86 3.83 -9.33
N LEU A 23 -36.80 3.68 -10.65
CA LEU A 23 -35.66 3.10 -11.36
C LEU A 23 -34.39 3.92 -11.18
N LEU A 24 -34.49 5.26 -11.25
CA LEU A 24 -33.36 6.16 -10.99
C LEU A 24 -32.88 6.09 -9.54
N GLN A 25 -33.79 6.01 -8.57
CA GLN A 25 -33.43 5.83 -7.16
C GLN A 25 -32.72 4.50 -6.93
N GLU A 26 -33.18 3.43 -7.57
CA GLU A 26 -32.59 2.10 -7.47
C GLU A 26 -31.17 2.06 -8.06
N GLN A 27 -30.95 2.72 -9.21
CA GLN A 27 -29.61 2.87 -9.78
C GLN A 27 -28.66 3.64 -8.85
N LYS A 28 -29.13 4.72 -8.21
CA LYS A 28 -28.31 5.47 -7.24
C LYS A 28 -27.92 4.62 -6.03
N LYS A 29 -28.84 3.81 -5.49
CA LYS A 29 -28.54 2.92 -4.36
C LYS A 29 -27.44 1.92 -4.70
N LYS A 30 -27.51 1.30 -5.88
CA LYS A 30 -26.47 0.38 -6.37
C LYS A 30 -25.11 1.07 -6.49
N GLN A 31 -25.05 2.27 -7.08
CA GLN A 31 -23.81 3.03 -7.20
C GLN A 31 -23.18 3.36 -5.83
N VAL A 32 -24.01 3.73 -4.84
CA VAL A 32 -23.53 4.01 -3.48
C VAL A 32 -23.00 2.75 -2.80
N GLN A 33 -23.69 1.62 -2.98
CA GLN A 33 -23.25 0.33 -2.44
C GLN A 33 -21.92 -0.12 -3.08
N ASP A 34 -21.81 -0.06 -4.41
CA ASP A 34 -20.59 -0.41 -5.14
C ASP A 34 -19.39 0.48 -4.72
N ALA A 35 -19.64 1.77 -4.48
CA ALA A 35 -18.63 2.69 -3.98
C ALA A 35 -18.15 2.29 -2.57
N LYS A 36 -19.07 1.94 -1.67
CA LYS A 36 -18.75 1.49 -0.32
C LYS A 36 -17.95 0.18 -0.33
N GLU A 37 -18.38 -0.81 -1.11
CA GLU A 37 -17.67 -2.10 -1.23
C GLU A 37 -16.28 -1.92 -1.84
N ARG A 38 -16.11 -0.98 -2.79
CA ARG A 38 -14.81 -0.62 -3.34
C ARG A 38 -13.90 0.00 -2.28
N ASP A 39 -14.41 0.93 -1.48
CA ASP A 39 -13.63 1.59 -0.44
C ASP A 39 -13.24 0.61 0.70
N GLU A 40 -14.16 -0.28 1.09
CA GLU A 40 -13.89 -1.35 2.06
C GLU A 40 -12.81 -2.31 1.54
N ARG A 41 -12.90 -2.74 0.27
CA ARG A 41 -11.87 -3.57 -0.37
C ARG A 41 -10.51 -2.88 -0.41
N ILE A 42 -10.45 -1.60 -0.79
CA ILE A 42 -9.20 -0.81 -0.79
C ILE A 42 -8.63 -0.71 0.63
N ALA A 43 -9.47 -0.53 1.64
CA ALA A 43 -9.03 -0.46 3.04
C ALA A 43 -8.47 -1.81 3.53
N GLU A 44 -9.09 -2.93 3.19
CA GLU A 44 -8.58 -4.26 3.51
C GLU A 44 -7.26 -4.58 2.80
N GLU A 45 -7.16 -4.25 1.50
CA GLU A 45 -5.92 -4.42 0.74
C GLU A 45 -4.78 -3.59 1.33
N ARG A 46 -5.05 -2.35 1.74
CA ARG A 46 -4.08 -1.50 2.45
C ARG A 46 -3.63 -2.16 3.74
N LYS A 47 -4.55 -2.62 4.60
CA LYS A 47 -4.19 -3.31 5.86
C LYS A 47 -3.30 -4.54 5.63
N LYS A 48 -3.63 -5.38 4.64
CA LYS A 48 -2.80 -6.56 4.30
C LYS A 48 -1.41 -6.15 3.82
N ARG A 49 -1.32 -5.11 2.97
CA ARG A 49 -0.04 -4.57 2.50
C ARG A 49 0.79 -3.96 3.61
N ASP A 50 0.16 -3.29 4.57
CA ASP A 50 0.83 -2.69 5.73
C ASP A 50 1.44 -3.77 6.62
N ALA A 51 0.69 -4.84 6.92
CA ALA A 51 1.18 -5.98 7.68
C ALA A 51 2.35 -6.69 6.97
N ASN A 52 2.24 -6.92 5.66
CA ASN A 52 3.31 -7.53 4.86
C ASN A 52 4.57 -6.64 4.82
N SER A 53 4.39 -5.32 4.71
CA SER A 53 5.49 -4.35 4.72
C SER A 53 6.20 -4.33 6.08
N ALA A 54 5.43 -4.37 7.18
CA ALA A 54 5.98 -4.45 8.53
C ALA A 54 6.75 -5.76 8.79
N GLY A 55 6.20 -6.91 8.37
CA GLY A 55 6.89 -8.20 8.48
C GLY A 55 8.21 -8.23 7.68
N THR A 56 8.18 -7.75 6.43
CA THR A 56 9.37 -7.66 5.57
C THR A 56 10.43 -6.75 6.18
N MET A 57 10.04 -5.61 6.75
CA MET A 57 10.93 -4.68 7.44
C MET A 57 11.64 -5.34 8.64
N LEU A 58 10.92 -6.13 9.43
CA LEU A 58 11.50 -6.84 10.57
C LEU A 58 12.50 -7.92 10.12
N LEU A 59 12.19 -8.65 9.05
CA LEU A 59 13.12 -9.63 8.48
C LEU A 59 14.39 -8.97 7.95
N LEU A 60 14.26 -7.86 7.21
CA LEU A 60 15.41 -7.07 6.76
C LEU A 60 16.24 -6.54 7.95
N ARG A 61 15.58 -6.10 9.03
CA ARG A 61 16.28 -5.65 10.25
C ARG A 61 17.17 -6.76 10.83
N VAL A 62 16.61 -7.97 11.00
CA VAL A 62 17.37 -9.12 11.52
C VAL A 62 18.57 -9.41 10.61
N GLN A 63 18.33 -9.46 9.30
CA GLN A 63 19.40 -9.74 8.34
C GLN A 63 20.51 -8.67 8.38
N LEU A 64 20.15 -7.38 8.44
CA LEU A 64 21.12 -6.28 8.54
C LEU A 64 21.95 -6.38 9.83
N ILE A 65 21.35 -6.71 10.96
CA ILE A 65 22.06 -6.91 12.24
C ILE A 65 23.05 -8.07 12.14
N GLU A 66 22.64 -9.20 11.57
CA GLU A 66 23.50 -10.37 11.39
C GLU A 66 24.66 -10.08 10.44
N TYR A 67 24.37 -9.45 9.30
CA TYR A 67 25.38 -9.05 8.32
C TYR A 67 26.40 -8.08 8.92
N HIS A 68 25.90 -7.08 9.65
CA HIS A 68 26.74 -6.14 10.37
C HIS A 68 27.67 -6.87 11.34
N GLY A 69 27.12 -7.70 12.23
CA GLY A 69 27.91 -8.46 13.20
C GLY A 69 28.97 -9.34 12.54
N LYS A 70 28.64 -10.00 11.42
CA LYS A 70 29.57 -10.83 10.65
C LYS A 70 30.78 -10.03 10.17
N TYR A 71 30.57 -8.90 9.48
CA TYR A 71 31.68 -8.15 8.87
C TYR A 71 32.45 -7.31 9.88
N MET A 72 31.79 -6.78 10.91
CA MET A 72 32.48 -6.12 12.03
C MET A 72 33.41 -7.08 12.76
N LYS A 73 33.01 -8.35 12.95
CA LYS A 73 33.89 -9.38 13.52
C LYS A 73 35.06 -9.74 12.59
N LEU A 74 34.85 -9.73 11.28
CA LEU A 74 35.90 -9.99 10.29
C LEU A 74 36.88 -8.82 10.12
N GLY A 75 36.48 -7.60 10.50
CA GLY A 75 37.30 -6.39 10.33
C GLY A 75 37.48 -5.95 8.88
N LYS A 76 36.78 -6.58 7.93
CA LYS A 76 36.81 -6.23 6.50
C LYS A 76 35.51 -6.61 5.83
N ILE A 77 35.13 -5.87 4.79
CA ILE A 77 33.93 -6.14 4.00
C ILE A 77 34.25 -6.02 2.50
N PRO A 78 34.10 -7.10 1.72
CA PRO A 78 34.31 -7.04 0.28
C PRO A 78 33.25 -6.16 -0.39
N SER A 79 33.59 -5.51 -1.52
CA SER A 79 32.72 -4.51 -2.18
C SER A 79 31.30 -5.02 -2.46
N TYR A 80 31.16 -6.25 -2.96
CA TYR A 80 29.83 -6.83 -3.23
C TYR A 80 28.98 -6.96 -1.96
N ALA A 81 29.60 -7.26 -0.81
CA ALA A 81 28.87 -7.41 0.44
C ALA A 81 28.48 -6.04 1.01
N TYR A 82 29.31 -5.03 0.79
CA TYR A 82 29.01 -3.63 1.11
C TYR A 82 27.83 -3.11 0.29
N GLU A 83 27.86 -3.31 -1.03
CA GLU A 83 26.76 -2.93 -1.93
C GLU A 83 25.45 -3.61 -1.52
N ASN A 84 25.48 -4.93 -1.29
CA ASN A 84 24.30 -5.66 -0.80
C ASN A 84 23.77 -5.12 0.53
N PHE A 85 24.66 -4.74 1.46
CA PHE A 85 24.26 -4.14 2.73
C PHE A 85 23.54 -2.81 2.51
N CYS A 86 24.08 -1.96 1.63
CA CYS A 86 23.47 -0.68 1.26
C CYS A 86 22.10 -0.86 0.61
N GLU A 87 21.95 -1.78 -0.34
CA GLU A 87 20.66 -2.05 -0.97
C GLU A 87 19.60 -2.53 0.02
N MET A 88 19.99 -3.46 0.92
CA MET A 88 19.11 -3.93 1.98
C MET A 88 18.75 -2.81 2.96
N TYR A 89 19.71 -1.95 3.32
CA TYR A 89 19.47 -0.78 4.17
C TYR A 89 18.49 0.19 3.53
N GLU A 90 18.64 0.50 2.24
CA GLU A 90 17.74 1.39 1.52
C GLU A 90 16.32 0.83 1.46
N ALA A 91 16.17 -0.47 1.19
CA ALA A 91 14.87 -1.13 1.24
C ALA A 91 14.26 -1.08 2.65
N TYR A 92 15.06 -1.34 3.68
CA TYR A 92 14.67 -1.26 5.08
C TYR A 92 14.22 0.15 5.48
N HIS A 93 14.97 1.17 5.07
CA HIS A 93 14.69 2.57 5.41
C HIS A 93 13.39 3.04 4.75
N ARG A 94 13.15 2.68 3.48
CA ARG A 94 11.87 2.94 2.78
C ARG A 94 10.66 2.32 3.46
N LEU A 95 10.84 1.23 4.20
CA LEU A 95 9.76 0.57 4.96
C LEU A 95 9.54 1.20 6.35
N GLY A 96 10.15 2.34 6.67
CA GLY A 96 10.02 3.01 7.97
C GLY A 96 11.02 2.51 9.01
N GLY A 97 12.22 2.15 8.57
CA GLY A 97 13.31 1.69 9.43
C GLY A 97 13.72 2.68 10.52
N ASN A 98 14.40 2.21 11.57
CA ASN A 98 14.84 3.04 12.70
C ASN A 98 16.29 3.52 12.55
N GLY A 99 16.67 4.51 13.37
CA GLY A 99 18.01 5.10 13.33
C GLY A 99 19.16 4.21 13.83
N MET A 100 18.87 3.06 14.46
CA MET A 100 19.92 2.14 14.91
C MET A 100 20.61 1.47 13.72
N ILE A 101 19.85 1.01 12.73
CA ILE A 101 20.42 0.41 11.52
C ILE A 101 21.15 1.46 10.67
N THR A 102 20.71 2.73 10.69
CA THR A 102 21.44 3.83 10.04
C THR A 102 22.85 3.99 10.60
N LYS A 103 23.03 3.85 11.93
CA LYS A 103 24.38 3.84 12.53
C LYS A 103 25.20 2.64 12.07
N MET A 104 24.60 1.44 12.04
CA MET A 104 25.26 0.24 11.51
C MET A 104 25.71 0.41 10.05
N LYS A 105 24.92 1.11 9.21
CA LYS A 105 25.32 1.43 7.84
C LYS A 105 26.57 2.31 7.81
N GLN A 106 26.67 3.30 8.70
CA GLN A 106 27.85 4.16 8.80
C GLN A 106 29.08 3.36 9.26
N GLU A 107 28.94 2.48 10.25
CA GLU A 107 30.02 1.60 10.72
C GLU A 107 30.55 0.69 9.59
N ILE A 108 29.65 0.15 8.77
CA ILE A 108 29.99 -0.68 7.60
C ILE A 108 30.65 0.13 6.48
N GLU A 109 30.22 1.37 6.26
CA GLU A 109 30.84 2.29 5.31
C GLU A 109 32.26 2.68 5.74
N GLU A 110 32.47 2.99 7.01
CA GLU A 110 33.80 3.24 7.57
C GLU A 110 34.71 2.02 7.41
N LEU A 111 34.20 0.81 7.68
CA LEU A 111 34.95 -0.43 7.51
C LEU A 111 35.40 -0.62 6.06
N HIS A 112 34.52 -0.35 5.11
CA HIS A 112 34.82 -0.46 3.69
C HIS A 112 35.85 0.59 3.22
N LEU A 113 35.75 1.82 3.72
CA LEU A 113 36.68 2.89 3.39
C LEU A 113 38.08 2.64 3.94
N LYS A 114 38.20 2.15 5.19
CA LYS A 114 39.49 1.77 5.79
C LYS A 114 40.23 0.74 4.94
N GLN A 115 39.51 -0.25 4.40
CA GLN A 115 40.09 -1.27 3.53
C GLN A 115 40.60 -0.73 2.18
N LYS A 116 40.07 0.39 1.67
CA LYS A 116 40.55 1.00 0.42
C LYS A 116 41.79 1.88 0.59
N GLY A 117 42.10 2.30 1.82
CA GLY A 117 43.24 3.16 2.14
C GLY A 117 44.53 2.40 2.48
N GLU A 118 44.45 1.09 2.68
CA GLU A 118 45.57 0.15 2.84
C GLU A 118 45.93 -0.52 1.51
#